data_AF-A0A0R3WXW2-F1
#
_entry.id   AF-A0A0R3WXW2-F1
#
_cell.length_a   1.000
_cell.length_b   1.000
_cell.length_c   1.000
_cell.angle_alpha   90.00
_cell.angle_beta   90.00
_cell.angle_gamma   90.00
#
_symmetry.space_group_name_H-M   'P 1'
#
loop_
_entity.id
_entity.type
_entity.pdbx_description
1 polymer ?
#
loop_
_entity_poly.entity_id
_entity_poly.type
_entity_poly.pdbx_seq_one_letter_code
_entity_poly.pdbx_strand_id
1 'polypeptide(L)'
;MKIAILYKGRRLLNVSMRNDMSVRRLRDIIEETHHIPPDKQTLTYNGRILEDGKLLEQHYGINDKSEVTLSLPLDFEPNFRIYVKVPGGLMIKRH
;
A
#
# COMPACT_ATOMS: atom_id res chain seq x y z
N MET A 1 -12.62 -9.57 0.61
CA MET A 1 -12.64 -8.50 -0.42
C MET A 1 -11.21 -8.17 -0.78
N LYS A 2 -10.92 -7.61 -1.96
CA LYS A 2 -9.57 -7.17 -2.35
C LYS A 2 -9.56 -5.69 -2.68
N ILE A 3 -8.57 -4.98 -2.15
CA ILE A 3 -8.31 -3.57 -2.45
C ILE A 3 -6.94 -3.43 -3.09
N ALA A 4 -6.77 -2.41 -3.91
CA ALA A 4 -5.48 -2.08 -4.52
C ALA A 4 -4.88 -0.86 -3.84
N ILE A 5 -3.60 -0.95 -3.50
CA ILE A 5 -2.78 0.19 -3.08
C ILE A 5 -2.06 0.73 -4.29
N LEU A 6 -2.22 2.02 -4.57
CA LEU A 6 -1.57 2.73 -5.65
C LEU A 6 -0.44 3.59 -5.10
N TYR A 7 0.71 3.62 -5.77
CA TYR A 7 1.80 4.55 -5.48
C TYR A 7 2.25 5.21 -6.78
N LYS A 8 2.28 6.56 -6.80
CA LYS A 8 2.60 7.36 -8.01
C LYS A 8 1.82 6.91 -9.25
N GLY A 9 0.52 6.61 -9.09
CA GLY A 9 -0.37 6.18 -10.18
C GLY A 9 -0.17 4.73 -10.67
N ARG A 10 0.67 3.93 -10.01
CA ARG A 10 0.88 2.52 -10.33
C ARG A 10 0.39 1.63 -9.20
N ARG A 11 -0.17 0.47 -9.54
CA ARG A 11 -0.55 -0.54 -8.54
C ARG A 11 0.71 -1.07 -7.85
N LEU A 12 0.80 -0.85 -6.55
CA LEU A 12 1.89 -1.27 -5.70
C LEU A 12 1.61 -2.67 -5.13
N LEU A 13 0.45 -2.85 -4.50
CA LEU A 13 0.08 -4.07 -3.77
C LEU A 13 -1.42 -4.33 -3.86
N ASN A 14 -1.82 -5.61 -3.90
CA ASN A 14 -3.19 -6.01 -3.66
C ASN A 14 -3.31 -6.58 -2.25
N VAL A 15 -4.22 -6.01 -1.45
CA VAL A 15 -4.43 -6.43 -0.08
C VAL A 15 -5.77 -7.15 0.04
N SER A 16 -5.75 -8.34 0.63
CA SER A 16 -6.96 -9.08 0.99
C SER A 16 -7.53 -8.47 2.27
N MET A 17 -8.63 -7.75 2.14
CA MET A 17 -9.29 -7.04 3.23
C MET A 17 -10.40 -7.90 3.87
N ARG A 18 -10.50 -7.78 5.19
CA ARG A 18 -11.57 -8.30 6.05
C ARG A 18 -12.41 -7.14 6.59
N ASN A 19 -13.65 -7.41 7.01
CA ASN A 19 -14.60 -6.36 7.43
C ASN A 19 -14.15 -5.60 8.70
N ASP A 20 -13.30 -6.21 9.52
CA ASP A 20 -12.74 -5.66 10.76
C ASP A 20 -11.38 -4.97 10.57
N MET A 21 -10.96 -4.75 9.32
CA MET A 21 -9.66 -4.18 9.04
C MET A 21 -9.61 -2.68 9.32
N SER A 22 -8.64 -2.27 10.14
CA SER A 22 -8.35 -0.88 10.47
C SER A 22 -7.31 -0.27 9.53
N VAL A 23 -7.26 1.06 9.50
CA VAL A 23 -6.22 1.82 8.75
C VAL A 23 -4.81 1.43 9.22
N ARG A 24 -4.62 1.26 10.54
CA ARG A 24 -3.32 0.83 11.11
C ARG A 24 -2.86 -0.50 10.53
N ARG A 25 -3.74 -1.51 10.47
CA ARG A 25 -3.44 -2.82 9.87
C ARG A 25 -3.00 -2.71 8.41
N LEU A 26 -3.58 -1.78 7.66
CA LEU A 26 -3.20 -1.57 6.26
C LEU A 26 -1.79 -1.00 6.15
N ARG A 27 -1.40 -0.08 7.05
CA ARG A 27 -0.05 0.47 7.10
C ARG A 27 1.00 -0.58 7.49
N ASP A 28 0.68 -1.42 8.47
CA ASP A 28 1.53 -2.53 8.91
C ASP A 28 1.82 -3.49 7.72
N ILE A 29 0.82 -3.83 6.91
CA ILE A 29 1.01 -4.70 5.73
C ILE A 29 1.94 -4.07 4.69
N ILE A 30 1.82 -2.76 4.46
CA ILE A 30 2.69 -2.03 3.53
C ILE A 30 4.13 -2.01 4.07
N GLU A 31 4.31 -1.86 5.38
CA GLU A 31 5.62 -1.94 6.02
C GLU A 31 6.22 -3.35 5.88
N GLU A 32 5.46 -4.40 6.20
CA GLU A 32 5.90 -5.79 6.11
C GLU A 32 6.30 -6.18 4.67
N THR A 33 5.57 -5.67 3.67
CA THR A 33 5.75 -6.05 2.27
C THR A 33 6.80 -5.19 1.54
N HIS A 34 6.83 -3.89 1.81
CA HIS A 34 7.64 -2.93 1.07
C HIS A 34 8.69 -2.21 1.94
N HIS A 35 8.78 -2.52 3.23
CA HIS A 35 9.71 -1.90 4.18
C HIS A 35 9.59 -0.37 4.24
N ILE A 36 8.36 0.13 4.12
CA ILE A 36 8.05 1.56 4.22
C ILE A 36 7.54 1.84 5.64
N PRO A 37 8.22 2.67 6.44
CA PRO A 37 7.80 2.98 7.81
C PRO A 37 6.38 3.57 7.90
N PRO A 38 5.52 3.15 8.83
CA PRO A 38 4.13 3.62 8.93
C PRO A 38 3.97 5.14 9.09
N ASP A 39 4.92 5.80 9.75
CA ASP A 39 4.97 7.27 9.92
C ASP A 39 5.20 8.01 8.60
N LYS A 40 5.81 7.33 7.61
CA LYS A 40 6.03 7.87 6.27
C LYS A 40 4.89 7.53 5.30
N GLN A 41 3.88 6.78 5.73
CA GLN A 41 2.77 6.37 4.88
C GLN A 41 1.59 7.33 5.03
N THR A 42 1.27 8.07 3.97
CA THR A 42 0.00 8.82 3.89
C THR A 42 -0.96 8.09 2.96
N LEU A 43 -1.97 7.45 3.56
CA LEU A 43 -3.03 6.75 2.81
C LEU A 43 -4.18 7.71 2.53
N THR A 44 -4.60 7.81 1.27
CA THR A 44 -5.68 8.68 0.81
C THR A 44 -6.70 7.90 0.00
N TYR A 45 -7.98 8.12 0.28
CA TYR A 45 -9.11 7.54 -0.44
C TYR A 45 -10.18 8.61 -0.72
N ASN A 46 -10.63 8.74 -1.96
CA ASN A 46 -11.61 9.76 -2.38
C ASN A 46 -11.29 11.19 -1.86
N GLY A 47 -10.01 11.57 -1.90
CA GLY A 47 -9.54 12.88 -1.42
C GLY A 47 -9.49 13.04 0.10
N ARG A 48 -9.74 11.98 0.89
CA ARG A 48 -9.66 11.97 2.35
C ARG A 48 -8.45 11.18 2.83
N ILE A 49 -7.70 11.74 3.76
CA ILE A 49 -6.61 11.04 4.44
C ILE A 49 -7.22 10.04 5.43
N LEU A 50 -6.70 8.82 5.43
CA LEU A 50 -7.14 7.76 6.33
C LEU A 50 -6.44 7.90 7.68
N GLU A 51 -7.25 7.98 8.74
CA GLU A 51 -6.79 8.17 10.11
C GLU A 51 -6.66 6.83 10.84
N ASP A 52 -5.66 6.74 11.71
CA ASP A 52 -5.50 5.54 12.54
C ASP A 52 -6.68 5.34 13.49
N GLY A 53 -6.97 4.07 13.79
CA GLY A 53 -8.08 3.70 14.67
C GLY A 53 -9.47 3.70 14.01
N LYS A 54 -9.58 4.10 12.73
CA LYS A 54 -10.81 3.95 11.95
C LYS A 54 -10.81 2.63 11.17
N LEU A 55 -11.98 2.00 11.08
CA LEU A 55 -12.21 0.84 10.22
C LEU A 55 -12.42 1.29 8.76
N LEU A 56 -11.76 0.60 7.83
CA LEU A 56 -11.75 0.97 6.41
C LEU A 56 -13.15 0.93 5.78
N GLU A 57 -13.89 -0.17 6.00
CA GLU A 57 -15.24 -0.36 5.44
C GLU A 57 -16.25 0.56 6.14
N GLN A 58 -16.31 0.50 7.47
CA GLN A 58 -17.34 1.20 8.24
C GLN A 58 -17.24 2.74 8.17
N HIS A 59 -16.02 3.31 8.20
CA HIS A 59 -15.85 4.77 8.21
C HIS A 59 -15.68 5.38 6.82
N TYR A 60 -15.00 4.68 5.91
CA TYR A 60 -14.63 5.24 4.62
C TYR A 60 -15.38 4.59 3.46
N GLY A 61 -16.16 3.53 3.70
CA GLY A 61 -16.86 2.80 2.65
C GLY A 61 -15.92 2.08 1.69
N ILE A 62 -14.69 1.78 2.12
CA ILE A 62 -13.72 1.05 1.31
C ILE A 62 -14.19 -0.40 1.21
N ASN A 63 -14.43 -0.84 -0.02
CA ASN A 63 -15.01 -2.14 -0.33
C ASN A 63 -14.25 -2.84 -1.47
N ASP A 64 -14.79 -3.92 -2.02
CA ASP A 64 -14.13 -4.69 -3.09
C ASP A 64 -13.80 -3.81 -4.31
N LYS A 65 -12.58 -3.93 -4.83
CA LYS A 65 -12.03 -3.14 -5.95
C LYS A 65 -11.83 -1.66 -5.65
N SER A 66 -11.92 -1.23 -4.40
CA SER A 66 -11.51 0.12 -4.02
C SER A 66 -10.00 0.31 -4.20
N GLU A 67 -9.62 1.53 -4.59
CA GLU A 67 -8.23 1.91 -4.82
C GLU A 67 -7.81 2.98 -3.81
N VAL A 68 -6.84 2.66 -2.95
CA VAL A 68 -6.28 3.58 -1.96
C VAL A 68 -4.92 4.07 -2.45
N THR A 69 -4.70 5.38 -2.41
CA THR A 69 -3.43 5.97 -2.84
C THR A 69 -2.49 6.12 -1.65
N LEU A 70 -1.28 5.59 -1.77
CA LEU A 70 -0.15 5.81 -0.88
C LEU A 70 0.68 7.00 -1.40
N SER A 71 0.89 7.97 -0.53
CA SER A 71 1.85 9.08 -0.72
C SER A 71 2.94 8.98 0.33
N LEU A 72 4.17 9.35 -0.05
CA LEU A 72 5.35 9.33 0.80
C LEU A 72 5.98 10.73 0.85
N PRO A 73 6.74 11.08 1.92
CA PRO A 73 7.54 12.29 1.98
C PRO A 73 8.47 12.45 0.76
N LEU A 74 8.71 13.69 0.33
CA LEU A 74 9.54 13.98 -0.84
C LEU A 74 11.01 13.55 -0.65
N ASP A 75 11.50 13.57 0.58
CA ASP A 75 12.83 13.15 0.99
C ASP A 75 12.95 11.63 1.22
N PHE A 76 11.84 10.89 1.10
CA PHE A 76 11.85 9.45 1.27
C PHE A 76 11.78 8.72 -0.08
N GLU A 77 12.90 8.10 -0.44
CA GLU A 77 12.98 7.19 -1.57
C GLU A 77 12.84 5.74 -1.10
N PRO A 78 11.66 5.09 -1.30
CA PRO A 78 11.50 3.68 -0.98
C PRO A 78 12.42 2.82 -1.86
N ASN A 79 13.22 1.96 -1.23
CA ASN A 79 14.08 1.01 -1.93
C ASN A 79 13.25 -0.20 -2.40
N PHE A 80 12.69 -0.11 -3.61
CA PHE A 80 11.96 -1.23 -4.20
C PHE A 80 12.93 -2.25 -4.79
N ARG A 81 12.89 -3.48 -4.28
CA ARG A 81 13.60 -4.61 -4.89
C ARG A 81 12.90 -5.03 -6.18
N ILE A 82 13.59 -4.94 -7.31
CA ILE A 82 13.07 -5.38 -8.60
C ILE A 82 13.66 -6.76 -8.93
N TYR A 83 12.77 -7.73 -9.11
CA TYR A 83 13.12 -9.05 -9.63
C TYR A 83 12.88 -9.04 -11.15
N VAL A 84 13.95 -9.19 -11.93
CA VAL A 84 13.87 -9.36 -13.38
C VAL A 84 14.01 -10.83 -13.71
N LYS A 85 12.96 -11.45 -14.26
CA LYS A 85 13.06 -12.83 -14.75
C LYS A 85 13.52 -12.80 -16.21
N VAL A 86 14.69 -13.36 -16.48
CA VAL A 86 15.22 -13.53 -17.85
C VAL A 86 15.07 -15.00 -18.29
N PRO A 87 15.09 -15.30 -19.60
CA PRO A 87 14.95 -16.67 -20.10
C PRO A 87 15.99 -17.67 -19.54
N GLY A 88 17.13 -17.20 -19.05
CA GLY A 88 18.18 -18.01 -18.39
C GLY A 88 18.13 -18.08 -16.86
N GLY A 89 17.14 -17.47 -16.20
CA GLY A 89 17.03 -17.48 -14.73
C GLY A 89 16.51 -16.19 -14.10
N LEU A 90 16.53 -16.12 -12.76
CA LEU A 90 16.17 -14.92 -11.99
C LEU A 90 17.40 -13.99 -11.89
N MET A 91 17.26 -12.73 -12.33
CA MET A 91 18.23 -11.66 -12.13
C MET A 91 17.65 -10.64 -11.14
N ILE A 92 18.35 -10.40 -10.03
CA ILE A 92 17.96 -9.36 -9.06
C ILE A 92 18.66 -8.07 -9.48
N LYS A 93 17.89 -7.00 -9.77
CA LYS A 93 18.45 -5.67 -9.99
C LYS A 93 18.11 -4.81 -8.78
N ARG A 94 19.14 -4.25 -8.12
CA ARG A 94 18.99 -3.21 -7.10
C ARG A 94 18.88 -1.87 -7.82
N HIS A 95 17.94 -1.02 -7.41
CA HIS A 95 18.00 0.41 -7.70
C HIS A 95 18.44 1.13 -6.42
#